data_AF-A0A527A564-F1
#
_entry.id   AF-A0A527A564-F1
#
_cell.length_a   1.000
_cell.length_b   1.000
_cell.length_c   1.000
_cell.angle_alpha   90.00
_cell.angle_beta   90.00
_cell.angle_gamma   90.00
#
_symmetry.space_group_name_H-M   'P 1'
#
loop_
_entity.id
_entity.type
_entity.pdbx_description
1 polymer ?
#
loop_
_entity_poly.entity_id
_entity_poly.type
_entity_poly.pdbx_seq_one_letter_code
_entity_poly.pdbx_strand_id
1 'polypeptide(L)'
;GYPADSVENLRFNTLLDGLFHASTYLFVLLGLLLLWRAAHQSQLWWSGKRLVGTMLIGFGLFNLVEGLVDHQILGIHHVNETVPREQWIYWDLGFLLWGALMLVGGWRLWRQGRRASRG
;
A
#
# COMPACT_ATOMS: atom_id res chain seq x y z
N GLY A 1 -17.26 7.00 -4.45
CA GLY A 1 -18.30 6.69 -3.46
C GLY A 1 -19.64 7.23 -3.93
N TYR A 2 -20.68 7.15 -3.10
CA TYR A 2 -21.96 7.80 -3.40
C TYR A 2 -21.86 9.32 -3.17
N PRO A 3 -22.61 10.17 -3.90
CA PRO A 3 -22.61 11.61 -3.67
C PRO A 3 -23.01 11.95 -2.24
N ALA A 4 -22.34 12.93 -1.62
CA ALA A 4 -22.59 13.36 -0.24
C ALA A 4 -23.80 14.32 -0.13
N ASP A 5 -24.90 14.01 -0.81
CA ASP A 5 -26.10 14.85 -0.96
C ASP A 5 -27.30 14.39 -0.12
N SER A 6 -27.19 13.23 0.56
CA SER A 6 -28.22 12.68 1.42
C SER A 6 -27.65 12.04 2.69
N VAL A 7 -28.46 11.99 3.76
CA VAL A 7 -28.08 11.34 5.03
C VAL A 7 -27.80 9.84 4.82
N GLU A 8 -28.51 9.20 3.89
CA GLU A 8 -28.33 7.79 3.55
C GLU A 8 -26.96 7.55 2.89
N ASN A 9 -26.61 8.35 1.87
CA ASN A 9 -25.32 8.25 1.19
C ASN A 9 -24.16 8.54 2.15
N LEU A 10 -24.31 9.54 3.04
CA LEU A 10 -23.32 9.84 4.07
C LEU A 10 -23.09 8.64 4.99
N ARG A 11 -24.17 8.03 5.51
CA ARG A 11 -24.06 6.83 6.37
C ARG A 11 -23.38 5.66 5.65
N PHE A 12 -23.73 5.43 4.39
CA PHE A 12 -23.14 4.35 3.62
C PHE A 12 -21.65 4.57 3.35
N ASN A 13 -21.24 5.77 2.93
CA ASN A 13 -19.83 6.12 2.75
C ASN A 13 -19.05 6.00 4.08
N THR A 14 -19.59 6.51 5.19
CA THR A 14 -18.95 6.39 6.51
C THR A 14 -18.81 4.93 6.97
N LEU A 15 -19.77 4.06 6.65
CA LEU A 15 -19.66 2.63 6.93
C LEU A 15 -18.52 1.99 6.13
N LEU A 16 -18.43 2.29 4.83
CA LEU A 16 -17.36 1.80 3.97
C LEU A 16 -15.99 2.30 4.45
N ASP A 17 -15.89 3.57 4.84
CA ASP A 17 -14.67 4.14 5.44
C ASP A 17 -14.29 3.38 6.71
N GLY A 18 -15.26 3.13 7.61
CA GLY A 18 -15.02 2.39 8.85
C GLY A 18 -14.51 0.96 8.60
N LEU A 19 -15.07 0.26 7.62
CA LEU A 19 -14.62 -1.09 7.23
C LEU A 19 -13.23 -1.08 6.62
N PHE A 20 -12.92 -0.08 5.78
CA PHE A 20 -11.59 0.12 5.23
C PHE A 20 -10.57 0.35 6.36
N HIS A 21 -10.85 1.25 7.31
CA HIS A 21 -9.99 1.54 8.46
C HIS A 21 -9.81 0.32 9.38
N ALA A 22 -10.87 -0.43 9.66
CA ALA A 22 -10.75 -1.66 10.44
C ALA A 22 -9.83 -2.66 9.74
N SER A 23 -9.96 -2.81 8.42
CA SER A 23 -9.10 -3.68 7.61
C SER A 23 -7.64 -3.23 7.65
N THR A 24 -7.37 -1.92 7.51
CA THR A 24 -5.98 -1.41 7.60
C THR A 24 -5.38 -1.61 8.99
N TYR A 25 -6.15 -1.44 10.07
CA TYR A 25 -5.69 -1.77 11.42
C TYR A 25 -5.34 -3.25 11.59
N LEU A 26 -6.13 -4.17 11.02
CA LEU A 26 -5.79 -5.59 11.01
C LEU A 26 -4.45 -5.85 10.31
N PHE A 27 -4.22 -5.24 9.14
CA PHE A 27 -2.93 -5.36 8.44
C PHE A 27 -1.76 -4.78 9.24
N VAL A 28 -1.94 -3.64 9.91
CA VAL A 28 -0.92 -3.04 10.79
C VAL A 28 -0.61 -3.98 11.95
N LEU A 29 -1.62 -4.50 12.64
CA LEU A 29 -1.44 -5.44 13.74
C LEU A 29 -0.72 -6.72 13.29
N LEU A 30 -1.12 -7.30 12.15
CA LEU A 30 -0.43 -8.45 11.57
C LEU A 30 1.03 -8.14 11.23
N GLY A 31 1.30 -6.99 10.62
CA GLY A 31 2.66 -6.53 10.31
C GLY A 31 3.52 -6.39 11.56
N LEU A 32 2.99 -5.79 12.62
CA LEU A 32 3.67 -5.63 13.92
C LEU A 32 3.88 -6.98 14.62
N LEU A 33 2.90 -7.89 14.59
CA LEU A 33 3.05 -9.23 15.14
C LEU A 33 4.13 -10.03 14.40
N LEU A 34 4.16 -9.97 13.07
CA LEU A 34 5.20 -10.61 12.26
C LEU A 34 6.58 -10.00 12.54
N LEU A 35 6.66 -8.68 12.66
CA LEU A 35 7.89 -7.97 13.01
C LEU A 35 8.37 -8.34 14.42
N TRP A 36 7.46 -8.37 15.41
CA TRP A 36 7.76 -8.76 16.79
C TRP A 36 8.27 -10.20 16.88
N ARG A 37 7.57 -11.14 16.22
CA ARG A 37 8.00 -12.54 16.15
C ARG A 37 9.37 -12.67 15.48
N ALA A 38 9.60 -11.94 14.39
CA ALA A 38 10.91 -11.95 13.72
C ALA A 38 12.01 -11.38 14.63
N ALA A 39 11.74 -10.30 15.37
CA ALA A 39 12.69 -9.68 16.29
C ALA A 39 13.03 -10.59 17.49
N HIS A 40 12.08 -11.40 17.96
CA HIS A 40 12.27 -12.30 19.11
C HIS A 40 12.86 -13.68 18.76
N GLN A 41 12.86 -14.12 17.49
CA GLN A 41 13.15 -15.53 17.16
C GLN A 41 14.62 -15.91 16.90
N SER A 42 15.58 -14.99 16.73
CA SER A 42 17.02 -15.32 16.79
C SER A 42 17.85 -14.10 16.42
N GLN A 43 19.13 -14.08 16.87
CA GLN A 43 20.41 -13.78 16.17
C GLN A 43 20.39 -13.05 14.81
N LEU A 44 19.35 -12.29 14.49
CA LEU A 44 19.18 -11.52 13.29
C LEU A 44 20.03 -10.29 13.47
N TRP A 45 21.16 -10.30 12.77
CA TRP A 45 21.80 -9.08 12.35
C TRP A 45 20.70 -8.26 11.68
N TRP A 46 20.31 -7.14 12.31
CA TRP A 46 19.26 -6.25 11.82
C TRP A 46 19.65 -5.77 10.42
N SER A 47 19.24 -6.51 9.40
CA SER A 47 19.53 -6.14 8.03
C SER A 47 18.56 -5.02 7.70
N GLY A 48 18.99 -3.77 7.87
CA GLY A 48 18.22 -2.59 7.45
C GLY A 48 17.72 -2.74 6.01
N LYS A 49 18.50 -3.40 5.14
CA LYS A 49 18.10 -3.78 3.78
C LYS A 49 16.85 -4.66 3.74
N ARG A 50 16.73 -5.66 4.63
CA ARG A 50 15.53 -6.51 4.70
C ARG A 50 14.31 -5.72 5.17
N LEU A 51 14.47 -4.87 6.19
CA LEU A 51 13.38 -4.03 6.71
C LEU A 51 12.90 -3.03 5.67
N VAL A 52 13.80 -2.21 5.12
CA VAL A 52 13.48 -1.24 4.06
C VAL A 52 12.93 -1.95 2.83
N GLY A 53 13.49 -3.11 2.46
CA GLY A 53 12.99 -3.93 1.37
C GLY A 53 11.54 -4.37 1.56
N THR A 54 11.19 -4.86 2.75
CA THR A 54 9.81 -5.24 3.07
C THR A 54 8.86 -4.04 3.14
N MET A 55 9.31 -2.89 3.62
CA MET A 55 8.50 -1.65 3.62
C MET A 55 8.18 -1.20 2.19
N LEU A 56 9.19 -1.17 1.30
CA LEU A 56 9.00 -0.81 -0.10
C LEU A 56 8.10 -1.80 -0.85
N ILE A 57 8.18 -3.10 -0.54
CA ILE A 57 7.24 -4.10 -1.06
C ILE A 57 5.81 -3.76 -0.60
N GLY A 58 5.61 -3.44 0.68
CA GLY A 58 4.31 -3.05 1.22
C GLY A 58 3.73 -1.81 0.54
N PHE A 59 4.50 -0.73 0.44
CA PHE A 59 4.08 0.49 -0.27
C PHE A 59 3.80 0.23 -1.76
N GLY A 60 4.67 -0.55 -2.42
CA GLY A 60 4.47 -0.89 -3.83
C GLY A 60 3.19 -1.70 -4.07
N LEU A 61 2.91 -2.69 -3.21
CA LEU A 61 1.66 -3.46 -3.29
C LEU A 61 0.44 -2.59 -3.01
N PHE A 62 0.50 -1.72 -2.01
CA PHE A 62 -0.59 -0.78 -1.70
C PHE A 62 -0.91 0.08 -2.92
N ASN A 63 0.08 0.78 -3.48
CA ASN A 63 -0.12 1.64 -4.65
C ASN A 63 -0.68 0.89 -5.87
N LEU A 64 -0.24 -0.35 -6.10
CA LEU A 64 -0.74 -1.13 -7.24
C LEU A 64 -2.17 -1.59 -7.04
N VAL A 65 -2.53 -2.03 -5.82
CA VAL A 65 -3.89 -2.48 -5.50
C VAL A 65 -4.84 -1.31 -5.48
N GLU A 66 -4.50 -0.24 -4.77
CA GLU A 66 -5.32 0.97 -4.65
C GLU A 66 -5.48 1.64 -6.03
N GLY A 67 -4.39 1.86 -6.76
CA GLY A 67 -4.47 2.49 -8.08
C GLY A 67 -5.26 1.66 -9.09
N LEU A 68 -5.21 0.32 -9.02
CA LEU A 68 -5.99 -0.53 -9.92
C LEU A 68 -7.47 -0.57 -9.51
N VAL A 69 -7.75 -0.77 -8.23
CA VAL A 69 -9.11 -0.95 -7.73
C VAL A 69 -9.85 0.39 -7.70
N ASP A 70 -9.29 1.40 -7.06
CA ASP A 70 -10.02 2.64 -6.77
C ASP A 70 -9.99 3.60 -7.97
N HIS A 71 -8.87 3.68 -8.70
CA HIS A 71 -8.76 4.60 -9.83
C HIS A 71 -9.24 4.00 -11.16
N GLN A 72 -8.89 2.74 -11.46
CA GLN A 72 -9.20 2.15 -12.77
C GLN A 72 -10.50 1.34 -12.79
N ILE A 73 -10.74 0.48 -11.79
CA ILE A 73 -11.91 -0.40 -11.77
C ILE A 73 -13.14 0.34 -11.26
N LEU A 74 -13.02 0.98 -10.09
CA LEU A 74 -14.13 1.67 -9.43
C LEU A 74 -14.25 3.13 -9.90
N GLY A 75 -13.14 3.77 -10.26
CA GLY A 75 -13.11 5.18 -10.68
C GLY A 75 -13.66 6.14 -9.62
N ILE A 76 -13.45 5.81 -8.34
CA ILE A 76 -14.00 6.54 -7.20
C ILE A 76 -13.03 7.56 -6.61
N HIS A 77 -11.75 7.46 -6.97
CA HIS A 77 -10.69 8.36 -6.58
C HIS A 77 -9.67 8.43 -7.71
N HIS A 78 -9.05 9.59 -7.94
CA HIS A 78 -7.89 9.70 -8.82
C HIS A 78 -6.78 10.49 -8.14
N VAL A 79 -5.54 10.22 -8.55
CA VAL A 79 -4.33 10.79 -7.90
C VAL A 79 -4.34 12.33 -7.89
N ASN A 80 -4.88 12.94 -8.96
CA ASN A 80 -5.02 14.38 -9.05
C ASN A 80 -6.35 14.76 -9.70
N GLU A 81 -7.37 14.97 -8.87
CA GLU A 81 -8.71 15.36 -9.32
C GLU A 81 -8.84 16.86 -9.64
N THR A 82 -7.78 17.66 -9.42
CA THR A 82 -7.80 19.11 -9.68
C THR A 82 -7.51 19.48 -11.14
N VAL A 83 -6.93 18.56 -11.91
CA VAL A 83 -6.67 18.74 -13.34
C VAL A 83 -7.87 18.27 -14.18
N PRO A 84 -7.95 18.65 -15.48
CA PRO A 84 -8.99 18.16 -16.37
C PRO A 84 -9.05 16.62 -16.41
N ARG A 85 -10.26 16.08 -16.54
CA ARG A 85 -10.52 14.63 -16.40
C ARG A 85 -9.72 13.78 -17.38
N GLU A 86 -9.51 14.29 -18.59
CA GLU A 86 -8.69 13.65 -19.63
C GLU A 86 -7.22 13.47 -19.20
N GLN A 87 -6.77 14.18 -18.17
CA GLN A 87 -5.40 14.09 -17.65
C GLN A 87 -5.26 13.14 -16.46
N TRP A 88 -6.36 12.71 -15.82
CA TRP A 88 -6.31 11.85 -14.62
C TRP A 88 -5.53 10.56 -14.87
N ILE A 89 -5.70 9.96 -16.05
CA ILE A 89 -5.02 8.72 -16.44
C ILE A 89 -3.50 8.82 -16.36
N TYR A 90 -2.91 9.99 -16.67
CA TYR A 90 -1.45 10.15 -16.62
C TYR A 90 -0.93 10.14 -15.19
N TRP A 91 -1.69 10.71 -14.26
CA TRP A 91 -1.35 10.71 -12.84
C TRP A 91 -1.53 9.32 -12.24
N ASP A 92 -2.60 8.62 -12.58
CA ASP A 92 -2.84 7.24 -12.14
C ASP A 92 -1.76 6.28 -12.65
N LEU A 93 -1.37 6.41 -13.92
CA LEU A 93 -0.28 5.62 -14.49
C LEU A 93 1.07 5.93 -13.82
N GLY A 94 1.33 7.20 -13.50
CA GLY A 94 2.52 7.59 -12.74
C GLY A 94 2.54 6.95 -11.35
N PHE A 95 1.40 6.90 -10.68
CA PHE A 95 1.25 6.27 -9.37
C PHE A 95 1.43 4.75 -9.41
N LEU A 96 0.86 4.08 -10.41
CA LEU A 96 1.06 2.64 -10.64
C LEU A 96 2.52 2.31 -10.98
N LEU A 97 3.15 3.12 -11.84
CA LEU A 97 4.57 2.96 -12.19
C LEU A 97 5.44 3.11 -10.94
N TRP A 98 5.16 4.12 -10.10
CA TRP A 98 5.87 4.31 -8.84
C TRP A 98 5.68 3.11 -7.89
N GLY A 99 4.46 2.58 -7.79
CA GLY A 99 4.16 1.35 -7.07
C GLY A 99 4.99 0.16 -7.55
N ALA A 100 5.06 -0.06 -8.86
CA ALA A 100 5.86 -1.11 -9.47
C ALA A 100 7.37 -0.95 -9.18
N LEU A 101 7.88 0.28 -9.26
CA LEU A 101 9.29 0.57 -8.96
C LEU A 101 9.63 0.28 -7.48
N MET A 102 8.76 0.69 -6.55
CA MET A 102 8.92 0.36 -5.13
C MET A 102 8.86 -1.15 -4.89
N LEU A 103 7.93 -1.86 -5.52
CA LEU A 103 7.80 -3.32 -5.38
C LEU A 103 9.05 -4.05 -5.87
N VAL A 104 9.50 -3.74 -7.09
CA VAL A 104 10.69 -4.36 -7.70
C VAL A 104 11.96 -3.98 -6.94
N GLY A 105 12.11 -2.71 -6.56
CA GLY A 105 13.25 -2.21 -5.79
C GLY A 105 13.32 -2.85 -4.39
N GLY A 106 12.19 -2.88 -3.69
CA GLY A 106 12.05 -3.52 -2.38
C GLY A 106 12.37 -5.01 -2.42
N TRP A 107 11.87 -5.73 -3.43
CA TRP A 107 12.18 -7.14 -3.64
C TRP A 107 13.68 -7.40 -3.85
N ARG A 108 14.34 -6.59 -4.68
CA ARG A 108 15.79 -6.67 -4.91
C ARG A 108 16.57 -6.41 -3.62
N LEU A 109 16.19 -5.37 -2.88
CA LEU A 109 16.85 -4.98 -1.63
C LEU A 109 16.71 -6.05 -0.53
N TRP A 110 15.49 -6.58 -0.37
CA TRP A 110 15.22 -7.67 0.57
C TRP A 110 16.06 -8.92 0.24
N ARG A 111 16.14 -9.30 -1.04
CA ARG A 111 16.98 -10.41 -1.50
C ARG A 111 18.47 -10.19 -1.20
N GLN A 112 18.98 -8.99 -1.41
CA GLN A 112 20.38 -8.66 -1.11
C GLN A 112 20.66 -8.76 0.40
N GLY A 113 19.76 -8.23 1.23
CA GLY A 113 19.87 -8.35 2.68
C GLY A 113 19.89 -9.81 3.15
N ARG A 114 19.05 -10.67 2.56
CA ARG A 114 19.03 -12.11 2.86
C ARG A 114 20.32 -12.85 2.48
N ARG A 115 21.02 -12.42 1.43
CA ARG A 115 22.33 -13.00 1.05
C ARG A 115 23.42 -12.58 2.03
N ALA A 116 23.44 -11.30 2.44
CA ALA A 116 24.42 -10.78 3.39
C ALA A 116 24.29 -11.35 4.80
N SER A 117 23.10 -11.83 5.20
CA SER A 117 22.89 -12.48 6.50
C SER A 117 23.24 -13.98 6.52
N ARG A 118 23.66 -14.56 5.40
CA ARG A 118 23.91 -16.00 5.23
C ARG A 118 25.38 -16.37 5.04
N GLY A 119 26.26 -15.39 4.78
CA GLY A 119 27.70 -15.56 4.73
C GLY A 119 28.31 -14.88 5.95
#